data_AF-A0A0C9ULF8-F1
#
_entry.id   AF-A0A0C9ULF8-F1
#
_cell.length_a   1.000
_cell.length_b   1.000
_cell.length_c   1.000
_cell.angle_alpha   90.00
_cell.angle_beta   90.00
_cell.angle_gamma   90.00
#
_symmetry.space_group_name_H-M   'P 1'
#
loop_
_entity.id
_entity.type
_entity.pdbx_description
1 polymer ?
#
loop_
_entity_poly.entity_id
_entity_poly.type
_entity_poly.pdbx_seq_one_letter_code
_entity_poly.pdbx_strand_id
1 'polypeptide(L)'
;EQGEEIWWLIEPCRSTEVIKYSGTMSHPTYRPDLLGRTMETFAHFIYLESNKHVVMANLQGTPSLLGNGDDGIILFDPMTHTVESNSGVGDHGNAGINKFTADHHYWTLCQSFKFDPLHDEGLDGSEEHPRRLGESMGSQTLG
;
A
#
# COMPACT_ATOMS: atom_id res chain seq x y z
N GLU A 1 1.90 2.17 -45.32
CA GLU A 1 2.53 2.61 -44.06
C GLU A 1 1.41 2.72 -43.02
N GLN A 2 1.45 1.90 -41.99
CA GLN A 2 0.53 2.04 -40.85
C GLN A 2 1.23 2.99 -39.89
N GLY A 3 0.71 4.21 -39.74
CA GLY A 3 1.23 5.18 -38.78
C GLY A 3 1.01 4.68 -37.36
N GLU A 4 1.95 4.95 -36.46
CA GLU A 4 1.74 4.68 -35.03
C GLU A 4 0.60 5.56 -34.49
N GLU A 5 -0.39 4.91 -33.88
CA GLU A 5 -1.48 5.61 -33.18
C GLU A 5 -1.06 5.92 -31.74
N ILE A 6 -1.17 7.18 -31.35
CA ILE A 6 -0.85 7.64 -29.99
C ILE A 6 -2.14 7.77 -29.19
N TRP A 7 -2.14 7.18 -28.00
CA TRP A 7 -3.26 7.23 -27.06
C TRP A 7 -2.88 8.03 -25.82
N TRP A 8 -3.79 8.88 -25.33
CA TRP A 8 -3.60 9.71 -24.15
C TRP A 8 -4.64 9.37 -23.09
N LEU A 9 -4.21 9.33 -21.82
CA LEU A 9 -5.10 9.30 -20.67
C LEU A 9 -5.31 10.74 -20.18
N ILE A 10 -6.56 11.12 -19.93
CA ILE A 10 -6.93 12.49 -19.51
C ILE A 10 -7.77 12.38 -18.24
N GLU A 11 -7.44 13.19 -17.24
CA GLU A 11 -8.22 13.37 -16.02
C GLU A 11 -8.46 14.85 -15.74
N PRO A 12 -9.43 15.22 -14.88
CA PRO A 12 -9.65 16.61 -14.50
C PRO A 12 -8.36 17.25 -13.94
N CYS A 13 -8.02 18.44 -14.43
CA CYS A 13 -6.93 19.22 -13.88
C CYS A 13 -7.31 19.68 -12.46
N ARG A 14 -6.52 19.25 -11.47
CA ARG A 14 -6.72 19.60 -10.05
C ARG A 14 -5.72 20.68 -9.62
N SER A 15 -5.65 20.94 -8.32
CA SER A 15 -4.66 21.85 -7.72
C SER A 15 -3.23 21.49 -8.15
N THR A 16 -2.37 22.51 -8.21
CA THR A 16 -0.92 22.35 -8.46
C THR A 16 -0.16 21.87 -7.23
N GLU A 17 -0.78 21.91 -6.05
CA GLU A 17 -0.17 21.41 -4.82
C GLU A 17 -0.21 19.88 -4.79
N VAL A 18 0.97 19.26 -4.77
CA VAL A 18 1.11 17.81 -4.70
C VAL A 18 1.76 17.43 -3.38
N ILE A 19 1.08 16.60 -2.63
CA ILE A 19 1.59 15.97 -1.42
C ILE A 19 2.02 14.54 -1.77
N LYS A 20 3.28 14.22 -1.50
CA LYS A 20 3.83 12.87 -1.70
C LYS A 20 3.94 12.12 -0.37
N TYR A 21 3.38 10.92 -0.31
CA TYR A 21 3.36 10.04 0.86
C TYR A 21 4.31 8.85 0.70
N SER A 22 4.44 8.32 -0.53
CA SER A 22 5.48 7.37 -0.91
C SER A 22 5.99 7.65 -2.32
N GLY A 23 7.17 7.12 -2.64
CA GLY A 23 7.68 7.04 -4.01
C GLY A 23 7.46 5.67 -4.62
N THR A 24 8.00 5.45 -5.82
CA THR A 24 7.99 4.12 -6.44
C THR A 24 8.79 3.13 -5.58
N MET A 25 10.05 3.45 -5.26
CA MET A 25 10.96 2.57 -4.49
C MET A 25 11.36 3.17 -3.13
N SER A 26 10.51 4.02 -2.56
CA SER A 26 10.76 4.70 -1.28
C SER A 26 9.49 4.73 -0.46
N HIS A 27 9.44 3.96 0.62
CA HIS A 27 8.29 3.86 1.50
C HIS A 27 8.75 4.20 2.93
N PRO A 28 7.96 4.96 3.70
CA PRO A 28 7.39 6.23 3.25
C PRO A 28 8.45 7.24 2.76
N THR A 29 8.01 8.39 2.22
CA THR A 29 8.89 9.55 1.95
C THR A 29 9.12 10.47 3.17
N TYR A 30 8.83 9.97 4.38
CA TYR A 30 8.84 10.66 5.68
C TYR A 30 7.78 11.77 5.83
N ARG A 31 6.64 11.41 6.41
CA ARG A 31 5.60 12.35 6.85
C ARG A 31 5.00 11.88 8.18
N PRO A 32 5.47 12.38 9.34
CA PRO A 32 5.16 11.80 10.64
C PRO A 32 3.76 12.16 11.19
N ASP A 33 3.00 12.99 10.47
CA ASP A 33 1.65 13.41 10.86
C ASP A 33 0.61 12.28 10.67
N LEU A 34 -0.58 12.47 11.24
CA LEU A 34 -1.64 11.46 11.19
C LEU A 34 -2.03 11.11 9.74
N LEU A 35 -2.00 12.09 8.83
CA LEU A 35 -2.33 11.88 7.43
C LEU A 35 -1.30 10.98 6.73
N GLY A 36 0.01 11.24 6.92
CA GLY A 36 1.08 10.39 6.43
C GLY A 36 0.97 8.96 6.96
N ARG A 37 0.76 8.82 8.27
CA ARG A 37 0.54 7.49 8.91
C ARG A 37 -0.70 6.78 8.35
N THR A 38 -1.77 7.52 8.06
CA THR A 38 -2.99 6.96 7.45
C THR A 38 -2.69 6.39 6.06
N MET A 39 -1.90 7.10 5.24
CA MET A 39 -1.50 6.63 3.91
C MET A 39 -0.59 5.40 3.98
N GLU A 40 0.34 5.35 4.95
CA GLU A 40 1.18 4.17 5.19
C GLU A 40 0.37 2.96 5.66
N THR A 41 -0.55 3.17 6.60
CA THR A 41 -1.47 2.13 7.06
C THR A 41 -2.41 1.66 5.94
N PHE A 42 -2.83 2.54 5.03
CA PHE A 42 -3.62 2.17 3.86
C PHE A 42 -2.83 1.28 2.88
N ALA A 43 -1.56 1.57 2.63
CA ALA A 43 -0.70 0.70 1.82
C ALA A 43 -0.50 -0.68 2.49
N HIS A 44 -0.32 -0.72 3.81
CA HIS A 44 -0.24 -1.95 4.59
C HIS A 44 -1.55 -2.74 4.50
N PHE A 45 -2.70 -2.09 4.66
CA PHE A 45 -4.01 -2.72 4.51
C PHE A 45 -4.15 -3.43 3.15
N ILE A 46 -3.80 -2.76 2.05
CA ILE A 46 -3.85 -3.36 0.70
C ILE A 46 -2.92 -4.56 0.58
N TYR A 47 -1.72 -4.48 1.17
CA TYR A 47 -0.78 -5.59 1.18
C TYR A 47 -1.37 -6.82 1.88
N LEU A 48 -1.99 -6.66 3.04
CA LEU A 48 -2.61 -7.79 3.74
C LEU A 48 -3.85 -8.31 3.01
N GLU A 49 -4.75 -7.43 2.58
CA GLU A 49 -6.02 -7.79 1.93
C GLU A 49 -5.79 -8.49 0.58
N SER A 50 -4.72 -8.13 -0.13
CA SER A 50 -4.31 -8.81 -1.36
C SER A 50 -3.56 -10.13 -1.12
N ASN A 51 -3.59 -10.67 0.10
CA ASN A 51 -2.78 -11.84 0.50
C ASN A 51 -1.30 -11.65 0.17
N LYS A 52 -0.77 -10.45 0.39
CA LYS A 52 0.64 -10.08 0.15
C LYS A 52 1.05 -10.03 -1.33
N HIS A 53 0.10 -9.97 -2.27
CA HIS A 53 0.40 -9.95 -3.70
C HIS A 53 0.56 -8.55 -4.29
N VAL A 54 -0.01 -7.53 -3.65
CA VAL A 54 -0.04 -6.17 -4.18
C VAL A 54 0.38 -5.18 -3.10
N VAL A 55 1.27 -4.26 -3.44
CA VAL A 55 1.58 -3.08 -2.64
C VAL A 55 1.24 -1.83 -3.43
N MET A 56 0.55 -0.88 -2.79
CA MET A 56 0.41 0.48 -3.35
C MET A 56 1.72 1.28 -3.17
N ALA A 57 2.17 1.88 -4.26
CA ALA A 57 3.37 2.70 -4.34
C ALA A 57 3.05 4.07 -4.96
N ASN A 58 3.98 5.01 -4.80
CA ASN A 58 3.83 6.38 -5.29
C ASN A 58 2.51 7.04 -4.87
N LEU A 59 2.10 6.80 -3.61
CA LEU A 59 0.91 7.45 -3.07
C LEU A 59 1.17 8.95 -3.01
N GLN A 60 0.38 9.69 -3.78
CA GLN A 60 0.41 11.14 -3.82
C GLN A 60 -1.01 11.67 -4.05
N GLY A 61 -1.23 12.90 -3.61
CA GLY A 61 -2.55 13.51 -3.74
C GLY A 61 -2.54 15.01 -3.49
N THR A 62 -3.70 15.61 -3.66
CA THR A 62 -3.96 17.01 -3.34
C THR A 62 -5.10 17.14 -2.34
N PRO A 63 -5.01 18.08 -1.38
CA PRO A 63 -6.19 18.55 -0.66
C PRO A 63 -7.25 19.07 -1.64
N SER A 64 -8.51 18.72 -1.42
CA SER A 64 -9.65 19.17 -2.23
C SER A 64 -10.95 19.03 -1.45
N LEU A 65 -11.97 19.79 -1.86
CA LEU A 65 -13.35 19.52 -1.50
C LEU A 65 -13.79 18.22 -2.20
N LEU A 66 -14.30 17.27 -1.41
CA LEU A 66 -14.81 15.99 -1.90
C LEU A 66 -16.25 16.15 -2.39
N GLY A 67 -16.74 15.15 -3.14
CA GLY A 67 -18.10 15.18 -3.72
C GLY A 67 -19.24 15.21 -2.69
N ASN A 68 -18.96 14.88 -1.43
CA ASN A 68 -19.89 14.97 -0.31
C ASN A 68 -19.85 16.34 0.40
N GLY A 69 -18.99 17.27 -0.03
CA GLY A 69 -18.81 18.59 0.57
C GLY A 69 -17.82 18.65 1.74
N ASP A 70 -17.15 17.56 2.07
CA ASP A 70 -16.11 17.54 3.11
C ASP A 70 -14.72 17.86 2.52
N ASP A 71 -13.82 18.40 3.35
CA ASP A 71 -12.40 18.48 3.00
C ASP A 71 -11.77 17.09 3.02
N GLY A 72 -10.94 16.78 2.01
CA GLY A 72 -10.23 15.52 1.95
C GLY A 72 -9.03 15.54 1.01
N ILE A 73 -8.45 14.37 0.77
CA ILE A 73 -7.34 14.16 -0.16
C ILE A 73 -7.84 13.38 -1.36
N ILE A 74 -7.65 13.91 -2.57
CA ILE A 74 -7.81 13.15 -3.81
C ILE A 74 -6.44 12.58 -4.19
N LEU A 75 -6.34 11.26 -4.14
CA LEU A 75 -5.17 10.54 -4.65
C LEU A 75 -5.24 10.44 -6.18
N PHE A 76 -4.07 10.53 -6.83
CA PHE A 76 -3.94 10.39 -8.27
C PHE A 76 -2.61 9.71 -8.61
N ASP A 77 -2.53 9.18 -9.83
CA ASP A 77 -1.35 8.47 -10.34
C ASP A 77 -0.81 7.38 -9.37
N PRO A 78 -1.68 6.49 -8.83
CA PRO A 78 -1.22 5.39 -7.99
C PRO A 78 -0.42 4.39 -8.82
N MET A 79 0.67 3.89 -8.26
CA MET A 79 1.40 2.76 -8.80
C MET A 79 1.21 1.55 -7.91
N THR A 80 1.45 0.36 -8.46
CA THR A 80 1.47 -0.87 -7.66
C THR A 80 2.71 -1.69 -7.93
N HIS A 81 3.12 -2.46 -6.93
CA HIS A 81 4.03 -3.59 -7.11
C HIS A 81 3.23 -4.87 -6.99
N THR A 82 3.31 -5.75 -8.00
CA THR A 82 2.59 -7.02 -8.02
C THR A 82 3.55 -8.20 -8.10
N VAL A 83 3.19 -9.34 -7.53
CA VAL A 83 4.03 -10.56 -7.63
C VAL A 83 4.31 -10.90 -9.11
N GLU A 84 3.35 -10.67 -10.00
CA GLU A 84 3.42 -10.93 -11.44
C GLU A 84 4.17 -9.85 -12.23
N SER A 85 4.49 -8.71 -11.62
CA SER A 85 5.14 -7.57 -12.26
C SER A 85 4.40 -7.05 -13.51
N ASN A 86 3.06 -7.08 -13.50
CA ASN A 86 2.23 -6.85 -14.68
C ASN A 86 1.19 -5.73 -14.53
N SER A 87 1.25 -4.92 -13.47
CA SER A 87 0.25 -3.87 -13.24
C SER A 87 0.50 -2.57 -14.01
N GLY A 88 1.67 -2.42 -14.62
CA GLY A 88 1.98 -1.29 -15.50
C GLY A 88 3.42 -0.80 -15.39
N VAL A 89 3.66 0.36 -16.00
CA VAL A 89 4.96 1.02 -15.98
C VAL A 89 5.26 1.49 -14.56
N GLY A 90 6.38 1.02 -14.00
CA GLY A 90 6.75 1.30 -12.60
C GLY A 90 6.45 0.17 -11.62
N ASP A 91 5.88 -0.95 -12.09
CA ASP A 91 5.81 -2.18 -11.31
C ASP A 91 7.19 -2.85 -11.24
N HIS A 92 7.84 -2.78 -10.08
CA HIS A 92 9.13 -3.44 -9.79
C HIS A 92 8.97 -4.84 -9.21
N GLY A 93 7.75 -5.37 -9.22
CA GLY A 93 7.40 -6.69 -8.74
C GLY A 93 7.83 -6.97 -7.31
N ASN A 94 8.35 -8.18 -7.10
CA ASN A 94 8.87 -8.62 -5.80
C ASN A 94 9.97 -7.70 -5.24
N ALA A 95 10.77 -7.03 -6.09
CA ALA A 95 11.77 -6.08 -5.58
C ALA A 95 11.10 -4.87 -4.92
N GLY A 96 10.01 -4.37 -5.51
CA GLY A 96 9.19 -3.31 -4.94
C GLY A 96 8.45 -3.73 -3.66
N ILE A 97 7.88 -4.94 -3.64
CA ILE A 97 7.22 -5.51 -2.45
C ILE A 97 8.22 -5.68 -1.30
N ASN A 98 9.41 -6.23 -1.58
CA ASN A 98 10.48 -6.39 -0.60
C ASN A 98 10.97 -5.04 -0.09
N LYS A 99 11.06 -4.03 -0.97
CA LYS A 99 11.41 -2.67 -0.54
C LYS A 99 10.36 -2.11 0.40
N PHE A 100 9.08 -2.22 0.07
CA PHE A 100 7.98 -1.76 0.92
C PHE A 100 8.00 -2.42 2.29
N THR A 101 8.12 -3.75 2.35
CA THR A 101 8.17 -4.45 3.65
C THR A 101 9.37 -3.96 4.45
N ALA A 102 10.59 -3.96 3.89
CA ALA A 102 11.82 -3.49 4.55
C ALA A 102 11.73 -2.06 5.10
N ASP A 103 11.03 -1.20 4.37
CA ASP A 103 10.86 0.21 4.67
C ASP A 103 9.71 0.53 5.64
N HIS A 104 8.74 -0.38 5.76
CA HIS A 104 7.49 -0.10 6.45
C HIS A 104 7.72 0.05 7.96
N HIS A 105 7.31 1.20 8.49
CA HIS A 105 7.30 1.43 9.92
C HIS A 105 5.94 1.02 10.51
N TYR A 106 5.96 0.08 11.45
CA TYR A 106 4.75 -0.38 12.11
C TYR A 106 4.25 0.64 13.14
N TRP A 107 3.39 1.55 12.71
CA TRP A 107 2.85 2.62 13.56
C TRP A 107 1.70 2.15 14.47
N THR A 108 1.38 2.97 15.48
CA THR A 108 0.22 2.77 16.38
C THR A 108 -1.10 2.63 15.62
N LEU A 109 -1.22 3.24 14.43
CA LEU A 109 -2.42 3.11 13.60
C LEU A 109 -2.56 1.67 13.05
N CYS A 110 -1.48 1.05 12.58
CA CYS A 110 -1.47 -0.37 12.17
C CYS A 110 -1.90 -1.29 13.32
N GLN A 111 -1.44 -1.00 14.54
CA GLN A 111 -1.84 -1.72 15.76
C GLN A 111 -3.33 -1.54 16.07
N SER A 112 -3.87 -0.33 15.93
CA SER A 112 -5.28 -0.04 16.17
C SER A 112 -6.20 -0.82 15.24
N PHE A 113 -5.75 -1.08 14.00
CA PHE A 113 -6.42 -1.94 13.03
C PHE A 113 -6.08 -3.42 13.17
N LYS A 114 -5.21 -3.79 14.13
CA LYS A 114 -4.76 -5.16 14.41
C LYS A 114 -4.14 -5.85 13.20
N PHE A 115 -3.38 -5.10 12.41
CA PHE A 115 -2.62 -5.66 11.29
C PHE A 115 -1.43 -6.45 11.82
N ASP A 116 -1.17 -7.60 11.20
CA ASP A 116 0.04 -8.37 11.49
C ASP A 116 1.27 -7.52 11.12
N PRO A 117 2.31 -7.46 11.99
CA PRO A 117 3.56 -6.80 11.63
C PRO A 117 4.18 -7.39 10.35
N LEU A 118 4.82 -6.55 9.54
CA LEU A 118 5.45 -6.99 8.27
C LEU A 118 6.82 -7.63 8.48
N HIS A 119 7.49 -7.29 9.58
CA HIS A 119 8.66 -8.00 10.09
C HIS A 119 8.35 -8.57 11.47
N ASP A 120 9.06 -9.61 11.85
CA ASP A 120 9.23 -9.96 13.27
C ASP A 120 10.05 -8.83 13.90
N GLU A 121 9.40 -7.70 14.22
CA GLU A 121 9.91 -6.76 15.19
C GLU A 121 10.09 -7.58 16.46
N GLY A 122 11.34 -7.85 16.83
CA GLY A 122 11.66 -8.58 18.05
C GLY A 122 10.94 -7.88 19.20
N LEU A 123 9.82 -8.48 19.62
CA LEU A 123 9.01 -8.02 20.73
C LEU A 123 9.96 -7.77 21.89
N ASP A 124 10.09 -6.51 22.33
CA ASP A 124 10.47 -6.31 23.71
C ASP A 124 9.40 -7.01 24.55
N GLY A 125 9.84 -7.88 25.45
CA GLY A 125 9.04 -8.98 25.99
C GLY A 125 7.88 -8.56 26.91
N SER A 126 6.89 -7.84 26.41
CA SER A 126 5.62 -7.63 27.09
C SER A 126 4.44 -7.80 26.13
N GLU A 127 3.75 -8.92 26.37
CA GLU A 127 2.41 -9.29 25.91
C GLU A 127 2.31 -10.05 24.56
N GLU A 128 2.08 -11.36 24.68
CA GLU A 128 1.74 -12.27 23.60
C GLU A 128 0.47 -11.83 22.87
N HIS A 129 0.56 -11.58 21.56
CA HIS A 129 -0.59 -11.46 20.69
C HIS A 129 -1.06 -12.85 20.24
N PRO A 130 -2.35 -13.22 20.38
CA PRO A 130 -2.83 -14.53 19.97
C PRO A 130 -2.82 -14.63 18.44
N ARG A 131 -1.92 -15.46 17.91
CA ARG A 131 -1.90 -15.83 16.48
C ARG A 131 -3.25 -16.47 16.12
N ARG A 132 -3.90 -15.96 15.06
CA ARG A 132 -5.02 -16.69 14.44
C ARG A 132 -4.47 -17.99 13.86
N LEU A 133 -4.82 -19.11 14.49
CA LEU A 133 -4.63 -20.44 13.93
C LEU A 133 -5.43 -20.53 12.64
N GLY A 134 -4.73 -20.50 11.50
CA GLY A 134 -5.29 -20.89 10.22
C GLY A 134 -5.74 -22.35 10.31
N GLU A 135 -7.00 -22.58 9.96
CA GLU A 135 -7.60 -23.90 9.80
C GLU A 135 -6.82 -24.69 8.75
N SER A 136 -6.09 -25.70 9.20
CA SER A 136 -5.54 -26.72 8.33
C SER A 136 -6.65 -27.70 7.98
N MET A 137 -7.12 -27.65 6.72
CA MET A 137 -7.90 -28.72 6.12
C MET A 137 -7.06 -30.01 6.08
N GLY A 138 -7.30 -30.89 7.05
CA GLY A 138 -6.82 -32.27 7.03
C GLY A 138 -7.69 -33.11 6.10
N SER A 139 -7.20 -33.33 4.89
CA SER A 139 -7.61 -34.45 4.04
C SER A 139 -7.41 -35.77 4.80
N GLN A 140 -8.49 -36.54 5.01
CA GLN A 140 -8.39 -37.95 5.36
C GLN A 140 -9.04 -38.77 4.24
N THR A 141 -8.20 -39.29 3.37
CA THR A 141 -8.45 -40.49 2.59
C THR A 141 -8.13 -41.74 3.41
N LEU A 142 -9.01 -42.73 3.25
CA LEU A 142 -8.83 -44.20 3.37
C LEU A 142 -8.89 -44.84 4.76
N GLY A 143 -9.94 -45.65 4.91
CA GLY A 143 -10.22 -46.65 5.94
C GLY A 143 -11.59 -47.26 5.68
#